data_AF-A0A3L7SVV1-F1
#
_entry.id   AF-A0A3L7SVV1-F1
#
_cell.length_a   1.000
_cell.length_b   1.000
_cell.length_c   1.000
_cell.angle_alpha   90.00
_cell.angle_beta   90.00
_cell.angle_gamma   90.00
#
_symmetry.space_group_name_H-M   'P 1'
#
loop_
_entity.id
_entity.type
_entity.pdbx_description
1 polymer ?
#
loop_
_entity_poly.entity_id
_entity_poly.type
_entity_poly.pdbx_seq_one_letter_code
_entity_poly.pdbx_strand_id
1 'polypeptide(L)'
;MANTSAQPLAPGIKMARVKHLTPSASLEDCTVPEKILLSAHDLEKVGETPFSAESLIVASWKRYPKTFGLKGFADHYPDSNKILASIMGEKGLAKKGWLLKVGQKTYVLTPDGKKAVLRLQAGEGPPPAPVRTTPTPAFKGLPAELDGVLVRLLDSEALYKHLEDRKQDITFADSLQFWGLPEKAKAEEIDQQLVVVRSQMDNAREKLEKSALTLTNGRSISQDDVDLLGQLHSYLQERFARHLNLMRQRAVKS
;
A
#
# COMPACT_ATOMS: atom_id res chain seq x y z
N MET A 1 -1.56 45.91 69.15
CA MET A 1 -0.16 45.51 69.35
C MET A 1 -0.01 44.10 68.81
N ALA A 2 1.03 43.86 68.00
CA ALA A 2 1.48 42.58 67.45
C ALA A 2 0.49 41.87 66.50
N ASN A 3 0.87 41.12 65.47
CA ASN A 3 2.10 40.94 64.71
C ASN A 3 1.72 39.87 63.67
N THR A 4 1.78 40.09 62.35
CA THR A 4 1.80 38.99 61.35
C THR A 4 2.41 39.48 60.04
N SER A 5 3.68 39.12 59.91
CA SER A 5 4.33 38.48 58.76
C SER A 5 4.51 39.21 57.42
N ALA A 6 5.79 39.28 57.05
CA ALA A 6 6.36 39.73 55.80
C ALA A 6 6.29 38.66 54.67
N GLN A 7 6.09 39.13 53.43
CA GLN A 7 6.62 38.78 52.08
C GLN A 7 7.26 37.39 51.77
N PRO A 8 7.43 36.97 50.48
CA PRO A 8 6.91 37.48 49.18
C PRO A 8 6.35 36.39 48.22
N LEU A 9 5.63 36.79 47.16
CA LEU A 9 5.28 35.94 46.00
C LEU A 9 6.15 36.31 44.78
N ALA A 10 6.69 35.28 44.13
CA ALA A 10 7.60 35.30 42.99
C ALA A 10 6.91 35.68 41.65
N PRO A 11 7.67 35.93 40.56
CA PRO A 11 7.17 36.68 39.40
C PRO A 11 6.56 35.80 38.29
N GLY A 12 5.53 36.35 37.63
CA GLY A 12 5.35 36.32 36.18
C GLY A 12 5.16 34.99 35.46
N ILE A 13 3.92 34.50 35.41
CA ILE A 13 3.49 33.58 34.34
C ILE A 13 2.85 34.41 33.22
N LYS A 14 3.56 34.56 32.10
CA LYS A 14 3.00 35.09 30.86
C LYS A 14 1.99 34.06 30.33
N MET A 15 0.70 34.40 30.39
CA MET A 15 -0.36 33.65 29.72
C MET A 15 -0.06 33.62 28.21
N ALA A 16 0.31 32.44 27.72
CA ALA A 16 0.47 32.21 26.29
C ALA A 16 -0.88 32.43 25.61
N ARG A 17 -0.89 33.39 24.68
CA ARG A 17 -2.02 33.70 23.81
C ARG A 17 -2.45 32.41 23.10
N VAL A 18 -3.58 31.84 23.53
CA VAL A 18 -4.24 30.72 22.84
C VAL A 18 -4.58 31.22 21.44
N LYS A 19 -3.82 30.76 20.45
CA LYS A 19 -4.14 30.99 19.04
C LYS A 19 -5.40 30.20 18.76
N HIS A 20 -6.48 30.91 18.46
CA HIS A 20 -7.73 30.32 17.96
C HIS A 20 -7.42 29.33 16.84
N LEU A 21 -7.79 28.06 17.04
CA LEU A 21 -7.91 27.08 15.97
C LEU A 21 -9.09 27.51 15.10
N THR A 22 -8.82 27.92 13.87
CA THR A 22 -9.79 27.90 12.77
C THR A 22 -9.63 26.56 12.02
N PRO A 23 -10.63 25.67 12.01
CA PRO A 23 -10.57 24.44 11.24
C PRO A 23 -11.23 24.63 9.87
N SER A 24 -10.45 24.45 8.81
CA SER A 24 -10.82 24.13 7.43
C SER A 24 -9.73 24.70 6.52
N ALA A 25 -8.67 23.91 6.30
CA ALA A 25 -7.83 24.15 5.13
C ALA A 25 -8.75 23.99 3.91
N SER A 26 -8.87 25.05 3.10
CA SER A 26 -9.68 24.96 1.89
C SER A 26 -9.03 23.94 0.94
N LEU A 27 -9.81 23.11 0.25
CA LEU A 27 -9.30 22.14 -0.73
C LEU A 27 -8.43 22.79 -1.83
N GLU A 28 -8.48 24.13 -1.95
CA GLU A 28 -7.70 24.93 -2.89
C GLU A 28 -6.20 24.98 -2.51
N ASP A 29 -5.89 24.93 -1.21
CA ASP A 29 -4.55 25.06 -0.64
C ASP A 29 -3.71 23.78 -0.71
N CYS A 30 -4.28 22.66 -1.15
CA CYS A 30 -3.56 21.40 -1.29
C CYS A 30 -2.47 21.48 -2.37
N THR A 31 -1.32 20.87 -2.08
CA THR A 31 -0.23 20.73 -3.04
C THR A 31 -0.62 19.77 -4.18
N VAL A 32 0.12 19.81 -5.28
CA VAL A 32 -0.12 18.93 -6.44
C VAL A 32 -0.17 17.44 -6.06
N PRO A 33 0.79 16.88 -5.30
CA PRO A 33 0.72 15.49 -4.86
C PRO A 33 -0.49 15.20 -3.97
N GLU A 34 -0.89 16.12 -3.09
CA GLU A 34 -2.04 15.95 -2.20
C GLU A 34 -3.36 15.89 -2.97
N LYS A 35 -3.51 16.75 -4.00
CA LYS A 35 -4.67 16.73 -4.89
C LYS A 35 -4.81 15.40 -5.64
N ILE A 36 -3.69 14.83 -6.10
CA ILE A 36 -3.68 13.50 -6.72
C ILE A 36 -4.04 12.42 -5.69
N LEU A 37 -3.50 12.50 -4.47
CA LEU A 37 -3.77 11.53 -3.41
C LEU A 37 -5.25 11.53 -2.99
N LEU A 38 -5.87 12.72 -2.90
CA LEU A 38 -7.30 12.87 -2.66
C LEU A 38 -8.13 12.24 -3.79
N SER A 39 -7.69 12.39 -5.04
CA SER A 39 -8.36 11.82 -6.21
C SER A 39 -8.23 10.29 -6.26
N ALA A 40 -7.07 9.75 -5.86
CA ALA A 40 -6.88 8.31 -5.71
C ALA A 40 -7.84 7.71 -4.66
N HIS A 41 -8.06 8.41 -3.55
CA HIS A 41 -9.02 7.98 -2.54
C HIS A 41 -10.48 8.04 -3.01
N ASP A 42 -10.84 9.00 -3.86
CA ASP A 42 -12.17 9.02 -4.47
C ASP A 42 -12.39 7.81 -5.38
N LEU A 43 -11.37 7.40 -6.13
CA LEU A 43 -11.42 6.19 -6.96
C LEU A 43 -11.68 4.93 -6.12
N GLU A 44 -10.99 4.79 -4.98
CA GLU A 44 -11.29 3.68 -4.05
C GLU A 44 -12.72 3.75 -3.50
N LYS A 45 -13.24 4.95 -3.17
CA LYS A 45 -14.61 5.12 -2.66
C LYS A 45 -15.69 4.68 -3.64
N VAL A 46 -15.43 4.79 -4.94
CA VAL A 46 -16.35 4.31 -5.98
C VAL A 46 -16.09 2.85 -6.37
N GLY A 47 -15.24 2.14 -5.62
CA GLY A 47 -14.93 0.72 -5.82
C GLY A 47 -13.85 0.45 -6.86
N GLU A 48 -13.17 1.47 -7.38
CA GLU A 48 -12.09 1.31 -8.35
C GLU A 48 -10.77 1.05 -7.61
N THR A 49 -10.53 -0.21 -7.27
CA THR A 49 -9.29 -0.68 -6.63
C THR A 49 -8.94 -2.07 -7.17
N PRO A 50 -7.79 -2.26 -7.82
CA PRO A 50 -6.78 -1.25 -8.14
C PRO A 50 -7.24 -0.29 -9.24
N PHE A 51 -6.68 0.93 -9.29
CA PHE A 51 -7.02 1.94 -10.30
C PHE A 51 -5.87 2.16 -11.29
N SER A 52 -6.22 2.42 -12.55
CA SER A 52 -5.22 2.70 -13.59
C SER A 52 -4.65 4.11 -13.46
N ALA A 53 -3.46 4.34 -14.05
CA ALA A 53 -2.87 5.67 -14.16
C ALA A 53 -3.80 6.60 -14.95
N GLU A 54 -4.42 6.10 -16.01
CA GLU A 54 -5.37 6.80 -16.84
C GLU A 54 -6.61 7.23 -16.05
N SER A 55 -7.17 6.34 -15.23
CA SER A 55 -8.28 6.66 -14.32
C SER A 55 -7.89 7.73 -13.31
N LEU A 56 -6.71 7.60 -12.70
CA LEU A 56 -6.19 8.59 -11.75
C LEU A 56 -5.93 9.94 -12.42
N ILE A 57 -5.48 9.96 -13.68
CA ILE A 57 -5.29 11.17 -14.46
C ILE A 57 -6.64 11.87 -14.66
N VAL A 58 -7.63 11.14 -15.16
CA VAL A 58 -8.97 11.67 -15.44
C VAL A 58 -9.64 12.14 -14.16
N ALA A 59 -9.57 11.37 -13.08
CA ALA A 59 -10.13 11.73 -11.77
C ALA A 59 -9.48 12.99 -11.20
N SER A 60 -8.14 13.06 -11.24
CA SER A 60 -7.40 14.24 -10.75
C SER A 60 -7.76 15.49 -11.55
N TRP A 61 -7.83 15.39 -12.88
CA TRP A 61 -8.21 16.50 -13.74
C TRP A 61 -9.67 16.93 -13.56
N LYS A 62 -10.62 15.99 -13.54
CA LYS A 62 -12.04 16.32 -13.29
C LYS A 62 -12.23 17.02 -11.96
N ARG A 63 -11.50 16.61 -10.92
CA ARG A 63 -11.57 17.21 -9.59
C ARG A 63 -10.86 18.56 -9.52
N TYR A 64 -9.73 18.73 -10.21
CA TYR A 64 -8.92 19.96 -10.17
C TYR A 64 -8.48 20.42 -11.58
N PRO A 65 -9.42 20.85 -12.45
CA PRO A 65 -9.13 21.13 -13.86
C PRO A 65 -8.14 22.28 -14.04
N LYS A 66 -8.19 23.30 -13.16
CA LYS A 66 -7.21 24.40 -13.16
C LYS A 66 -5.78 23.96 -12.86
N THR A 67 -5.61 22.87 -12.09
CA THR A 67 -4.28 22.38 -11.67
C THR A 67 -3.69 21.40 -12.68
N PHE A 68 -4.54 20.49 -13.19
CA PHE A 68 -4.15 19.36 -14.02
C PHE A 68 -4.67 19.42 -15.46
N GLY A 69 -5.24 20.55 -15.88
CA GLY A 69 -5.65 20.74 -17.26
C GLY A 69 -4.46 21.11 -18.15
N LEU A 70 -4.51 20.65 -19.41
CA LEU A 70 -3.52 21.00 -20.42
C LEU A 70 -3.53 22.52 -20.67
N LYS A 71 -2.35 23.14 -20.74
CA LYS A 71 -2.24 24.60 -20.94
C LYS A 71 -2.93 25.02 -22.25
N GLY A 72 -3.89 25.95 -22.15
CA GLY A 72 -4.72 26.39 -23.28
C GLY A 72 -5.97 25.54 -23.55
N PHE A 73 -6.08 24.36 -22.92
CA PHE A 73 -7.21 23.43 -23.05
C PHE A 73 -7.63 22.86 -21.69
N ALA A 74 -7.49 23.66 -20.62
CA ALA A 74 -7.58 23.15 -19.26
C ALA A 74 -8.95 22.55 -18.91
N ASP A 75 -10.02 23.03 -19.56
CA ASP A 75 -11.39 22.53 -19.37
C ASP A 75 -11.74 21.34 -20.29
N HIS A 76 -10.84 20.95 -21.20
CA HIS A 76 -11.11 19.94 -22.23
C HIS A 76 -10.22 18.70 -22.09
N TYR A 77 -8.96 18.86 -21.69
CA TYR A 77 -7.99 17.77 -21.65
C TYR A 77 -7.10 17.79 -20.41
N PRO A 78 -6.75 16.61 -19.84
CA PRO A 78 -5.79 16.50 -18.76
C PRO A 78 -4.34 16.70 -19.23
N ASP A 79 -3.51 17.30 -18.38
CA ASP A 79 -2.05 17.29 -18.45
C ASP A 79 -1.52 16.02 -17.75
N SER A 80 -1.54 14.91 -18.49
CA SER A 80 -1.10 13.60 -18.01
C SER A 80 0.35 13.62 -17.50
N ASN A 81 1.24 14.41 -18.11
CA ASN A 81 2.64 14.46 -17.74
C ASN A 81 2.84 15.01 -16.33
N LYS A 82 2.09 16.06 -15.97
CA LYS A 82 2.14 16.66 -14.64
C LYS A 82 1.72 15.69 -13.53
N ILE A 83 0.70 14.88 -13.81
CA ILE A 83 0.19 13.87 -12.89
C ILE A 83 1.17 12.70 -12.80
N LEU A 84 1.61 12.14 -13.93
CA LEU A 84 2.56 11.02 -13.97
C LEU A 84 3.89 11.36 -13.32
N ALA A 85 4.42 12.57 -13.53
CA ALA A 85 5.63 13.05 -12.86
C ALA A 85 5.44 13.14 -11.33
N SER A 86 4.23 13.48 -10.87
CA SER A 86 3.90 13.53 -9.45
C SER A 86 3.63 12.16 -8.82
N ILE A 87 3.26 11.17 -9.64
CA ILE A 87 3.15 9.77 -9.20
C ILE A 87 4.54 9.13 -9.11
N MET A 88 5.35 9.23 -10.17
CA MET A 88 6.59 8.45 -10.34
C MET A 88 7.91 9.22 -10.11
N GLY A 89 7.87 10.54 -10.00
CA GLY A 89 9.07 11.38 -9.88
C GLY A 89 9.85 11.15 -8.57
N GLU A 90 11.00 11.85 -8.42
CA GLU A 90 11.87 11.71 -7.24
C GLU A 90 11.18 12.00 -5.91
N LYS A 91 10.24 12.94 -5.92
CA LYS A 91 9.35 13.27 -4.78
C LYS A 91 7.93 12.75 -4.98
N GLY A 92 7.77 11.78 -5.87
CA GLY A 92 6.49 11.25 -6.30
C GLY A 92 5.79 10.44 -5.23
N LEU A 93 4.47 10.33 -5.35
CA LEU A 93 3.60 9.63 -4.40
C LEU A 93 3.99 8.15 -4.21
N ALA A 94 4.48 7.50 -5.26
CA ALA A 94 4.97 6.13 -5.18
C ALA A 94 6.26 6.03 -4.35
N LYS A 95 7.21 6.94 -4.56
CA LYS A 95 8.44 6.99 -3.75
C LYS A 95 8.17 7.39 -2.29
N LYS A 96 7.15 8.21 -2.04
CA LYS A 96 6.66 8.55 -0.70
C LYS A 96 5.90 7.41 0.00
N GLY A 97 5.68 6.28 -0.68
CA GLY A 97 4.96 5.14 -0.10
C GLY A 97 3.46 5.37 0.10
N TRP A 98 2.88 6.43 -0.49
CA TRP A 98 1.45 6.72 -0.39
C TRP A 98 0.64 6.02 -1.50
N LEU A 99 1.28 5.75 -2.63
CA LEU A 99 0.77 4.89 -3.69
C LEU A 99 1.69 3.69 -3.88
N LEU A 100 1.11 2.53 -4.17
CA LEU A 100 1.84 1.34 -4.55
C LEU A 100 1.49 0.99 -5.99
N LYS A 101 2.51 0.76 -6.83
CA LYS A 101 2.30 0.24 -8.18
C LYS A 101 2.07 -1.27 -8.09
N VAL A 102 0.94 -1.73 -8.59
CA VAL A 102 0.48 -3.14 -8.53
C VAL A 102 0.26 -3.73 -9.92
N GLY A 103 0.87 -3.17 -10.96
CA GLY A 103 0.69 -3.66 -12.32
C GLY A 103 1.25 -2.72 -13.37
N GLN A 104 0.98 -3.03 -14.63
CA GLN A 104 1.33 -2.14 -15.74
C GLN A 104 0.44 -0.91 -15.70
N LYS A 105 0.98 0.17 -15.12
CA LYS A 105 0.29 1.45 -14.87
C LYS A 105 -0.87 1.36 -13.88
N THR A 106 -0.97 0.31 -13.09
CA THR A 106 -2.02 0.15 -12.08
C THR A 106 -1.48 0.46 -10.68
N TYR A 107 -2.28 1.12 -9.86
CA TYR A 107 -1.90 1.61 -8.53
C TYR A 107 -2.98 1.32 -7.49
N VAL A 108 -2.56 1.27 -6.23
CA VAL A 108 -3.45 1.25 -5.05
C VAL A 108 -3.02 2.30 -4.05
N LEU A 109 -3.97 2.78 -3.26
CA LEU A 109 -3.68 3.65 -2.12
C LEU A 109 -3.18 2.80 -0.95
N THR A 110 -2.00 3.10 -0.43
CA THR A 110 -1.46 2.36 0.72
C THR A 110 -2.19 2.77 2.00
N PRO A 111 -2.07 2.00 3.10
CA PRO A 111 -2.58 2.42 4.41
C PRO A 111 -2.05 3.80 4.84
N ASP A 112 -0.80 4.12 4.52
CA ASP A 112 -0.21 5.43 4.82
C ASP A 112 -0.75 6.52 3.90
N GLY A 113 -1.03 6.21 2.64
CA GLY A 113 -1.77 7.08 1.73
C GLY A 113 -3.17 7.40 2.25
N LYS A 114 -3.89 6.39 2.76
CA LYS A 114 -5.22 6.55 3.38
C LYS A 114 -5.15 7.45 4.61
N LYS A 115 -4.20 7.22 5.51
CA LYS A 115 -3.97 8.10 6.69
C LYS A 115 -3.64 9.53 6.27
N ALA A 116 -2.79 9.70 5.26
CA ALA A 116 -2.46 11.03 4.75
C ALA A 116 -3.69 11.75 4.18
N VAL A 117 -4.58 11.04 3.47
CA VAL A 117 -5.85 11.60 2.99
C VAL A 117 -6.76 12.01 4.13
N LEU A 118 -6.91 11.19 5.17
CA LEU A 118 -7.73 11.53 6.33
C LEU A 118 -7.24 12.80 7.02
N ARG A 119 -5.92 12.97 7.16
CA ARG A 119 -5.33 14.17 7.75
C ARG A 119 -5.46 15.41 6.86
N LEU A 120 -5.34 15.23 5.54
CA LEU A 120 -5.61 16.30 4.57
C LEU A 120 -7.07 16.77 4.66
N GLN A 121 -8.02 15.84 4.77
CA GLN A 121 -9.44 16.15 4.96
C GLN A 121 -9.72 16.83 6.31
N ALA A 122 -8.97 16.48 7.35
CA ALA A 122 -9.02 17.13 8.67
C ALA A 122 -8.32 18.51 8.70
N GLY A 123 -7.64 18.91 7.62
CA GLY A 123 -6.92 20.19 7.53
C GLY A 123 -5.58 20.22 8.27
N GLU A 124 -5.04 19.06 8.67
CA GLU A 124 -3.78 18.94 9.42
C GLU A 124 -2.53 18.85 8.52
N GLY A 125 -2.73 18.85 7.20
CA GLY A 125 -1.68 18.54 6.23
C GLY A 125 -1.29 17.06 6.23
N PRO A 126 -0.52 16.60 5.22
CA PRO A 126 -0.08 15.23 5.21
C PRO A 126 0.99 15.02 6.30
N PRO A 127 1.09 13.80 6.89
CA PRO A 127 2.25 13.47 7.70
C PRO A 127 3.53 13.69 6.89
N PRO A 128 4.68 13.98 7.55
CA PRO A 128 5.96 13.92 6.86
C PRO A 128 6.01 12.58 6.12
N ALA A 129 6.22 12.63 4.80
CA ALA A 129 6.33 11.42 4.00
C ALA A 129 7.31 10.49 4.70
N PRO A 130 7.00 9.19 4.85
CA PRO A 130 7.93 8.26 5.47
C PRO A 130 9.26 8.41 4.75
N VAL A 131 10.24 8.98 5.45
CA VAL A 131 11.49 9.35 4.82
C VAL A 131 12.15 8.03 4.46
N ARG A 132 12.27 7.74 3.16
CA ARG A 132 13.09 6.62 2.65
C ARG A 132 14.59 6.87 2.87
N THR A 133 14.98 7.47 3.99
CA THR A 133 16.37 7.63 4.41
C THR A 133 16.65 6.61 5.49
N THR A 134 17.42 5.59 5.10
CA THR A 134 17.94 4.51 5.94
C THR A 134 16.88 3.70 6.70
N PRO A 135 17.10 2.39 6.91
CA PRO A 135 16.15 1.53 7.60
C PRO A 135 16.01 2.01 9.05
N THR A 136 15.05 2.90 9.30
CA THR A 136 14.51 3.13 10.63
C THR A 136 13.71 1.86 10.93
N PRO A 137 13.96 1.21 12.08
CA PRO A 137 13.96 -0.23 12.16
C PRO A 137 12.60 -0.77 11.72
N ALA A 138 12.65 -1.68 10.74
CA ALA A 138 11.63 -2.72 10.59
C ALA A 138 11.16 -3.13 11.98
N PHE A 139 9.89 -3.52 12.12
CA PHE A 139 9.52 -4.33 13.27
C PHE A 139 10.59 -5.42 13.42
N LYS A 140 11.38 -5.32 14.48
CA LYS A 140 12.43 -6.27 14.84
C LYS A 140 11.67 -7.53 15.25
N GLY A 141 11.26 -8.36 14.29
CA GLY A 141 10.35 -9.46 14.62
C GLY A 141 9.72 -10.25 13.47
N LEU A 142 9.81 -9.82 12.21
CA LEU A 142 9.55 -10.73 11.08
C LEU A 142 10.83 -11.52 10.77
N PRO A 143 10.78 -12.86 10.79
CA PRO A 143 11.85 -13.68 10.22
C PRO A 143 12.09 -13.24 8.77
N ALA A 144 13.36 -13.09 8.38
CA ALA A 144 13.72 -12.67 7.02
C ALA A 144 13.08 -13.56 5.94
N GLU A 145 12.87 -14.84 6.26
CA GLU A 145 12.18 -15.80 5.40
C GLU A 145 10.70 -15.45 5.19
N LEU A 146 9.98 -15.10 6.25
CA LEU A 146 8.56 -14.72 6.18
C LEU A 146 8.39 -13.44 5.37
N ASP A 147 9.26 -12.45 5.59
CA ASP A 147 9.26 -11.20 4.85
C ASP A 147 9.49 -11.43 3.34
N GLY A 148 10.53 -12.18 2.97
CA GLY A 148 10.84 -12.47 1.57
C GLY A 148 9.72 -13.26 0.87
N VAL A 149 9.07 -14.19 1.58
CA VAL A 149 7.93 -14.93 1.05
C VAL A 149 6.73 -14.00 0.83
N LEU A 150 6.39 -13.15 1.80
CA LEU A 150 5.26 -12.22 1.66
C LEU A 150 5.49 -11.22 0.53
N VAL A 151 6.69 -10.66 0.39
CA VAL A 151 7.04 -9.78 -0.73
C VAL A 151 6.82 -10.51 -2.06
N ARG A 152 7.33 -11.74 -2.20
CA ARG A 152 7.16 -12.54 -3.43
C ARG A 152 5.69 -12.83 -3.75
N LEU A 153 4.91 -13.23 -2.75
CA LEU A 153 3.49 -13.55 -2.93
C LEU A 153 2.70 -12.30 -3.36
N LEU A 154 2.98 -11.17 -2.70
CA LEU A 154 2.31 -9.90 -2.92
C LEU A 154 2.71 -9.19 -4.22
N ASP A 155 3.86 -9.54 -4.79
CA ASP A 155 4.36 -9.03 -6.07
C ASP A 155 4.16 -10.04 -7.22
N SER A 156 3.41 -11.12 -6.99
CA SER A 156 3.23 -12.19 -7.99
C SER A 156 2.24 -11.81 -9.10
N GLU A 157 2.55 -12.21 -10.34
CA GLU A 157 1.66 -12.08 -11.51
C GLU A 157 0.31 -12.79 -11.29
N ALA A 158 0.31 -13.90 -10.55
CA ALA A 158 -0.92 -14.61 -10.21
C ALA A 158 -1.87 -13.74 -9.35
N LEU A 159 -1.32 -12.98 -8.39
CA LEU A 159 -2.11 -12.07 -7.57
C LEU A 159 -2.64 -10.90 -8.40
N TYR A 160 -1.82 -10.33 -9.28
CA TYR A 160 -2.25 -9.24 -10.16
C TYR A 160 -3.39 -9.65 -11.07
N LYS A 161 -3.27 -10.79 -11.76
CA LYS A 161 -4.36 -11.33 -12.60
C LYS A 161 -5.61 -11.67 -11.79
N HIS A 162 -5.47 -12.07 -10.53
CA HIS A 162 -6.61 -12.33 -9.66
C HIS A 162 -7.35 -11.05 -9.26
N LEU A 163 -6.61 -9.97 -8.95
CA LEU A 163 -7.15 -8.66 -8.59
C LEU A 163 -7.85 -7.97 -9.76
N GLU A 164 -7.37 -8.16 -10.99
CA GLU A 164 -7.99 -7.60 -12.20
C GLU A 164 -9.19 -8.40 -12.73
N ASP A 165 -9.71 -9.36 -11.94
CA ASP A 165 -10.76 -10.30 -12.32
C ASP A 165 -10.41 -11.18 -13.55
N ARG A 166 -9.12 -11.26 -13.89
CA ARG A 166 -8.56 -12.08 -14.98
C ARG A 166 -8.07 -13.44 -14.46
N LYS A 167 -8.82 -14.04 -13.52
CA LYS A 167 -8.47 -15.31 -12.85
C LYS A 167 -8.30 -16.49 -13.82
N GLN A 168 -8.90 -16.39 -15.00
CA GLN A 168 -8.81 -17.36 -16.10
C GLN A 168 -7.49 -17.29 -16.88
N ASP A 169 -6.82 -16.14 -16.90
CA ASP A 169 -5.56 -15.91 -17.61
C ASP A 169 -4.32 -16.30 -16.77
N ILE A 170 -4.56 -16.76 -15.54
CA ILE A 170 -3.51 -17.28 -14.68
C ILE A 170 -3.03 -18.60 -15.28
N THR A 171 -1.73 -18.66 -15.58
CA THR A 171 -1.06 -19.83 -16.13
C THR A 171 -0.44 -20.68 -15.04
N PHE A 172 -0.07 -21.91 -15.37
CA PHE A 172 0.60 -22.78 -14.40
C PHE A 172 1.99 -22.24 -14.00
N ALA A 173 2.71 -21.60 -14.93
CA ALA A 173 3.98 -20.94 -14.62
C ALA A 173 3.82 -19.82 -13.58
N ASP A 174 2.74 -19.04 -13.66
CA ASP A 174 2.43 -18.00 -12.67
C ASP A 174 2.20 -18.61 -11.28
N SER A 175 1.53 -19.77 -11.21
CA SER A 175 1.30 -20.48 -9.95
C SER A 175 2.59 -21.04 -9.33
N LEU A 176 3.52 -21.53 -10.16
CA LEU A 176 4.83 -21.98 -9.69
C LEU A 176 5.66 -20.82 -9.15
N GLN A 177 5.67 -19.67 -9.83
CA GLN A 177 6.31 -18.46 -9.31
C GLN A 177 5.69 -17.98 -8.00
N PHE A 178 4.36 -18.03 -7.87
CA PHE A 178 3.66 -17.72 -6.63
C PHE A 178 4.16 -18.59 -5.47
N TRP A 179 4.23 -19.91 -5.66
CA TRP A 179 4.74 -20.82 -4.63
C TRP A 179 6.28 -20.76 -4.45
N GLY A 180 7.00 -20.13 -5.37
CA GLY A 180 8.46 -20.14 -5.41
C GLY A 180 9.05 -21.50 -5.77
N LEU A 181 8.30 -22.30 -6.54
CA LEU A 181 8.69 -23.64 -6.96
C LEU A 181 9.39 -23.60 -8.33
N PRO A 182 10.49 -24.36 -8.52
CA PRO A 182 11.05 -24.58 -9.84
C PRO A 182 10.14 -25.51 -10.67
N GLU A 183 10.17 -25.37 -12.00
CA GLU A 183 9.36 -26.17 -12.93
C GLU A 183 9.68 -27.69 -12.87
N LYS A 184 10.85 -28.04 -12.33
CA LYS A 184 11.31 -29.42 -12.17
C LYS A 184 11.42 -29.85 -10.69
N ALA A 185 10.62 -29.27 -9.81
CA ALA A 185 10.58 -29.64 -8.39
C ALA A 185 10.19 -31.12 -8.19
N LYS A 186 10.75 -31.76 -7.17
CA LYS A 186 10.38 -33.13 -6.78
C LYS A 186 9.02 -33.15 -6.08
N ALA A 187 8.36 -34.31 -6.07
CA ALA A 187 7.04 -34.48 -5.45
C ALA A 187 7.02 -34.02 -3.98
N GLU A 188 8.02 -34.45 -3.20
CA GLU A 188 8.14 -34.09 -1.78
C GLU A 188 8.40 -32.59 -1.58
N GLU A 189 9.20 -31.97 -2.45
CA GLU A 189 9.50 -30.53 -2.41
C GLU A 189 8.24 -29.69 -2.70
N ILE A 190 7.41 -30.13 -3.66
CA ILE A 190 6.14 -29.46 -4.00
C ILE A 190 5.22 -29.46 -2.77
N ASP A 191 5.00 -30.62 -2.16
CA ASP A 191 4.07 -30.74 -1.02
C ASP A 191 4.59 -29.97 0.20
N GLN A 192 5.89 -30.07 0.49
CA GLN A 192 6.52 -29.28 1.56
C GLN A 192 6.38 -27.78 1.31
N GLN A 193 6.65 -27.31 0.10
CA GLN A 193 6.59 -25.88 -0.21
C GLN A 193 5.17 -25.32 -0.12
N LEU A 194 4.16 -26.08 -0.55
CA LEU A 194 2.76 -25.69 -0.43
C LEU A 194 2.35 -25.52 1.05
N VAL A 195 2.77 -26.45 1.91
CA VAL A 195 2.54 -26.38 3.35
C VAL A 195 3.29 -25.21 3.97
N VAL A 196 4.55 -24.99 3.59
CA VAL A 196 5.35 -23.85 4.06
C VAL A 196 4.67 -22.54 3.68
N VAL A 197 4.30 -22.33 2.42
CA VAL A 197 3.63 -21.10 1.98
C VAL A 197 2.34 -20.86 2.77
N ARG A 198 1.54 -21.90 3.03
CA ARG A 198 0.34 -21.80 3.86
C ARG A 198 0.66 -21.39 5.30
N SER A 199 1.61 -22.09 5.94
CA SER A 199 2.04 -21.79 7.30
C SER A 199 2.62 -20.38 7.44
N GLN A 200 3.35 -19.89 6.44
CA GLN A 200 3.87 -18.52 6.44
C GLN A 200 2.73 -17.48 6.38
N MET A 201 1.68 -17.72 5.59
CA MET A 201 0.50 -16.84 5.57
C MET A 201 -0.24 -16.85 6.91
N ASP A 202 -0.42 -18.02 7.53
CA ASP A 202 -1.07 -18.14 8.83
C ASP A 202 -0.24 -17.45 9.95
N ASN A 203 1.09 -17.61 9.92
CA ASN A 203 2.01 -16.89 10.81
C ASN A 203 1.97 -15.37 10.60
N ALA A 204 1.83 -14.91 9.35
CA ALA A 204 1.68 -13.49 9.04
C ALA A 204 0.37 -12.94 9.61
N ARG A 205 -0.73 -13.69 9.48
CA ARG A 205 -2.04 -13.35 10.03
C ARG A 205 -2.00 -13.18 11.55
N GLU A 206 -1.43 -14.15 12.27
CA GLU A 206 -1.34 -14.09 13.73
C GLU A 206 -0.51 -12.88 14.20
N LYS A 207 0.53 -12.52 13.44
CA LYS A 207 1.35 -11.34 13.73
C LYS A 207 0.64 -10.02 13.40
N LEU A 208 -0.21 -10.00 12.37
CA LEU A 208 -1.03 -8.83 12.00
C LEU A 208 -2.11 -8.52 13.03
N GLU A 209 -2.69 -9.54 13.68
CA GLU A 209 -3.65 -9.34 14.78
C GLU A 209 -3.02 -8.58 15.96
N LYS A 210 -1.72 -8.76 16.16
CA LYS A 210 -0.97 -8.15 17.26
C LYS A 210 -0.40 -6.78 16.92
N SER A 211 -0.08 -6.50 15.65
CA SER A 211 0.54 -5.23 15.20
C SER A 211 0.50 -5.04 13.68
N ALA A 212 0.53 -3.79 13.22
CA ALA A 212 0.70 -3.49 11.81
C ALA A 212 2.08 -3.96 11.32
N LEU A 213 2.12 -4.78 10.26
CA LEU A 213 3.36 -5.29 9.67
C LEU A 213 3.78 -4.43 8.48
N THR A 214 5.06 -4.08 8.45
CA THR A 214 5.69 -3.42 7.31
C THR A 214 6.81 -4.31 6.80
N LEU A 215 6.76 -4.64 5.52
CA LEU A 215 7.77 -5.44 4.83
C LEU A 215 9.06 -4.66 4.58
N THR A 216 10.15 -5.37 4.27
CA THR A 216 11.44 -4.77 3.89
C THR A 216 11.38 -3.87 2.67
N ASN A 217 10.43 -4.09 1.74
CA ASN A 217 10.19 -3.21 0.60
C ASN A 217 9.43 -1.92 0.96
N GLY A 218 9.10 -1.73 2.24
CA GLY A 218 8.34 -0.60 2.76
C GLY A 218 6.82 -0.70 2.55
N ARG A 219 6.31 -1.85 2.09
CA ARG A 219 4.88 -2.12 1.94
C ARG A 219 4.29 -2.46 3.32
N SER A 220 3.28 -1.71 3.74
CA SER A 220 2.44 -2.10 4.86
C SER A 220 1.46 -3.19 4.42
N ILE A 221 1.38 -4.28 5.18
CA ILE A 221 0.45 -5.40 4.94
C ILE A 221 -0.74 -5.25 5.87
N SER A 222 -1.93 -5.52 5.34
CA SER A 222 -3.18 -5.64 6.10
C SER A 222 -3.63 -7.10 6.24
N GLN A 223 -4.57 -7.35 7.15
CA GLN A 223 -5.18 -8.68 7.29
C GLN A 223 -5.91 -9.12 6.00
N ASP A 224 -6.58 -8.18 5.32
CA ASP A 224 -7.26 -8.42 4.05
C ASP A 224 -6.28 -8.90 2.96
N ASP A 225 -5.06 -8.35 2.93
CA ASP A 225 -4.02 -8.79 1.97
C ASP A 225 -3.65 -10.27 2.20
N VAL A 226 -3.50 -10.69 3.46
CA VAL A 226 -3.14 -12.08 3.79
C VAL A 226 -4.32 -13.02 3.53
N ASP A 227 -5.54 -12.59 3.80
CA ASP A 227 -6.75 -13.35 3.48
C ASP A 227 -6.90 -13.54 1.96
N LEU A 228 -6.62 -12.50 1.17
CA LEU A 228 -6.62 -12.57 -0.29
C LEU A 228 -5.55 -13.55 -0.81
N LEU A 229 -4.32 -13.52 -0.26
CA LEU A 229 -3.27 -14.48 -0.60
C LEU A 229 -3.70 -15.92 -0.28
N GLY A 230 -4.37 -16.13 0.86
CA GLY A 230 -4.91 -17.43 1.25
C GLY A 230 -5.98 -17.94 0.27
N GLN A 231 -6.90 -17.08 -0.14
CA GLN A 231 -7.92 -17.41 -1.16
C GLN A 231 -7.28 -17.75 -2.50
N LEU A 232 -6.30 -16.95 -2.95
CA LEU A 232 -5.57 -17.21 -4.17
C LEU A 232 -4.83 -18.54 -4.11
N HIS A 233 -4.16 -18.83 -2.99
CA HIS A 233 -3.46 -20.09 -2.79
C HIS A 233 -4.38 -21.30 -2.98
N SER A 234 -5.54 -21.31 -2.32
CA SER A 234 -6.54 -22.37 -2.45
C SER A 234 -7.07 -22.48 -3.89
N TYR A 235 -7.38 -21.35 -4.53
CA TYR A 235 -7.83 -21.32 -5.93
C TYR A 235 -6.79 -21.91 -6.89
N LEU A 236 -5.50 -21.57 -6.74
CA LEU A 236 -4.43 -22.09 -7.60
C LEU A 236 -4.22 -23.59 -7.39
N GLN A 237 -4.30 -24.07 -6.15
CA GLN A 237 -4.20 -25.50 -5.85
C GLN A 237 -5.32 -26.29 -6.52
N GLU A 238 -6.56 -25.81 -6.44
CA GLU A 238 -7.72 -26.46 -7.06
C GLU A 238 -7.63 -26.41 -8.59
N ARG A 239 -7.38 -25.23 -9.17
CA ARG A 239 -7.28 -25.04 -10.62
C ARG A 239 -6.18 -25.89 -11.25
N PHE A 240 -5.03 -25.98 -10.59
CA PHE A 240 -3.86 -26.69 -11.11
C PHE A 240 -3.59 -28.04 -10.46
N ALA A 241 -4.55 -28.61 -9.73
CA ALA A 241 -4.44 -29.90 -9.07
C ALA A 241 -3.96 -31.02 -10.02
N ARG A 242 -4.48 -31.03 -11.26
CA ARG A 242 -4.08 -32.01 -12.28
C ARG A 242 -2.62 -31.84 -12.69
N HIS A 243 -2.14 -30.62 -12.85
CA HIS A 243 -0.74 -30.34 -13.21
C HIS A 243 0.21 -30.68 -12.05
N LEU A 244 -0.17 -30.35 -10.82
CA LEU A 244 0.56 -30.75 -9.61
C LEU A 244 0.67 -32.28 -9.50
N ASN A 245 -0.42 -33.00 -9.72
CA ASN A 245 -0.41 -34.48 -9.71
C ASN A 245 0.49 -35.06 -10.80
N LEU A 246 0.52 -34.46 -11.99
CA LEU A 246 1.43 -34.89 -13.06
C LEU A 246 2.90 -34.64 -12.70
N MET A 247 3.23 -33.51 -12.07
CA MET A 247 4.59 -33.24 -11.59
C MET A 247 5.01 -34.23 -10.50
N ARG A 248 4.12 -34.52 -9.55
CA ARG A 248 4.34 -35.54 -8.51
C ARG A 248 4.66 -36.91 -9.12
N GLN A 249 3.89 -37.35 -10.13
CA GLN A 249 4.09 -38.64 -10.79
C GLN A 249 5.35 -38.70 -11.66
N ARG A 250 5.75 -37.59 -12.29
CA ARG A 250 6.99 -37.52 -13.08
C ARG A 250 8.23 -37.63 -12.19
N ALA A 251 8.20 -37.04 -11.00
CA ALA A 251 9.30 -37.11 -10.05
C ALA A 251 9.53 -38.51 -9.48
N VAL A 252 8.50 -39.37 -9.42
CA VAL A 252 8.61 -40.76 -8.94
C VAL A 252 9.29 -41.69 -9.97
N LYS A 253 9.35 -41.29 -11.24
CA LYS A 253 9.92 -42.09 -12.34
C LYS A 253 11.35 -41.71 -12.72
N SER A 254 11.94 -40.68 -12.11
CA SER A 254 13.34 -40.27 -12.29
C SER A 254 14.16 -40.61 -11.07
#